data_AF-A0A7X7HPJ3-F1
#
_entry.id   AF-A0A7X7HPJ3-F1
#
_cell.length_a   1.000
_cell.length_b   1.000
_cell.length_c   1.000
_cell.angle_alpha   90.00
_cell.angle_beta   90.00
_cell.angle_gamma   90.00
#
_symmetry.space_group_name_H-M   'P 1'
#
loop_
_entity.id
_entity.type
_entity.pdbx_description
1 polymer ?
#
loop_
_entity_poly.entity_id
_entity_poly.type
_entity_poly.pdbx_seq_one_letter_code
_entity_poly.pdbx_strand_id
1 'polypeptide(L)'
;IGQAHGLCFSVTDGTEFPPSLVNIFKELNRDLGIPVPNSGNLERWARQGVLLLNAILTVRAHQALSHQNRGWERFTDAAINALNHHRENLVFMLWGAYAQNKGASIDQSKHLVLKTVHPSPLSASRGFFGCSHFSRCNEWLTARGLEPVAW
;
A
#
# COMPACT_ATOMS: atom_id res chain seq x y z
N ILE A 1 -5.09 -19.05 -11.79
CA ILE A 1 -5.42 -17.71 -12.35
C ILE A 1 -6.55 -17.16 -11.50
N GLY A 2 -6.33 -16.06 -10.76
CA GLY A 2 -7.31 -15.55 -9.78
C GLY A 2 -6.76 -14.63 -8.68
N GLN A 3 -5.50 -14.19 -8.76
CA GLN A 3 -4.84 -13.47 -7.65
C GLN A 3 -5.35 -12.03 -7.44
N ALA A 4 -5.73 -11.29 -8.49
CA ALA A 4 -6.10 -9.88 -8.36
C ALA A 4 -7.62 -9.70 -8.37
N HIS A 5 -8.15 -9.07 -7.32
CA HIS A 5 -9.58 -8.73 -7.21
C HIS A 5 -9.87 -7.23 -7.08
N GLY A 6 -8.86 -6.39 -7.36
CA GLY A 6 -9.01 -4.92 -7.46
C GLY A 6 -8.33 -4.14 -6.33
N LEU A 7 -7.90 -4.79 -5.25
CA LEU A 7 -7.11 -4.19 -4.18
C LEU A 7 -5.62 -4.48 -4.37
N CYS A 8 -4.75 -3.47 -4.23
CA CYS A 8 -3.30 -3.68 -4.36
C CYS A 8 -2.78 -4.69 -3.32
N PHE A 9 -1.89 -5.58 -3.76
CA PHE A 9 -1.32 -6.72 -3.01
C PHE A 9 -2.29 -7.80 -2.51
N SER A 10 -3.60 -7.53 -2.42
CA SER A 10 -4.57 -8.48 -1.93
C SER A 10 -4.76 -9.66 -2.87
N VAL A 11 -4.98 -10.84 -2.28
CA VAL A 11 -5.43 -12.05 -2.99
C VAL A 11 -6.70 -12.61 -2.36
N THR A 12 -7.44 -13.44 -3.11
CA THR A 12 -8.61 -14.17 -2.59
C THR A 12 -8.19 -15.27 -1.62
N ASP A 13 -9.09 -15.64 -0.71
CA ASP A 13 -8.84 -16.72 0.26
C ASP A 13 -8.50 -18.05 -0.43
N GLY A 14 -7.63 -18.84 0.22
CA GLY A 14 -7.12 -20.10 -0.33
C GLY A 14 -6.09 -19.94 -1.46
N THR A 15 -5.76 -18.71 -1.87
CA THR A 15 -4.70 -18.44 -2.84
C THR A 15 -3.35 -18.32 -2.15
N GLU A 16 -2.31 -18.93 -2.73
CA GLU A 16 -0.94 -18.76 -2.24
C GLU A 16 -0.53 -17.28 -2.26
N PHE A 17 0.12 -16.85 -1.17
CA PHE A 17 0.50 -15.46 -1.02
C PHE A 17 1.62 -15.10 -2.00
N PRO A 18 1.43 -14.07 -2.84
CA PRO A 18 2.51 -13.57 -3.67
C PRO A 18 3.71 -13.14 -2.82
N PRO A 19 4.94 -13.23 -3.32
CA PRO A 19 6.13 -12.93 -2.50
C PRO A 19 6.13 -11.53 -1.86
N SER A 20 5.55 -10.54 -2.54
CA SER A 20 5.41 -9.19 -1.98
C SER A 20 4.44 -9.16 -0.77
N LEU A 21 3.34 -9.90 -0.82
CA LEU A 21 2.38 -9.98 0.28
C LEU A 21 2.96 -10.74 1.48
N VAL A 22 3.72 -11.80 1.23
CA VAL A 22 4.49 -12.49 2.28
C VAL A 22 5.41 -11.52 3.01
N ASN A 23 6.13 -10.67 2.27
CA ASN A 23 7.03 -9.68 2.86
C ASN A 23 6.26 -8.58 3.62
N ILE A 24 5.11 -8.14 3.12
CA ILE A 24 4.20 -7.22 3.83
C ILE A 24 3.81 -7.80 5.20
N PHE A 25 3.38 -9.07 5.26
CA PHE A 25 3.01 -9.70 6.53
C PHE A 25 4.20 -9.95 7.46
N LYS A 26 5.39 -10.23 6.91
CA LYS A 26 6.63 -10.31 7.72
C LYS A 26 6.97 -8.98 8.37
N GLU A 27 6.86 -7.87 7.63
CA GLU A 27 7.09 -6.55 8.21
C GLU A 27 6.00 -6.19 9.22
N LEU A 28 4.73 -6.52 8.94
CA LEU A 28 3.64 -6.30 9.87
C LEU A 28 3.84 -7.04 11.20
N ASN A 29 4.28 -8.30 11.14
CA ASN A 29 4.62 -9.09 12.33
C ASN A 29 5.80 -8.49 13.08
N ARG A 30 6.86 -8.06 12.37
CA ARG A 30 8.01 -7.40 12.98
C ARG A 30 7.61 -6.09 13.66
N ASP A 31 6.76 -5.29 13.02
CA ASP A 31 6.40 -3.95 13.45
C ASP A 31 5.42 -3.95 14.63
N LEU A 32 4.39 -4.81 14.58
CA LEU A 32 3.27 -4.80 15.53
C LEU A 32 3.08 -6.11 16.30
N GLY A 33 3.91 -7.13 16.06
CA GLY A 33 3.75 -8.46 16.67
C GLY A 33 2.56 -9.25 16.14
N ILE A 34 1.86 -8.76 15.12
CA ILE A 34 0.65 -9.38 14.56
C ILE A 34 1.04 -10.67 13.82
N PRO A 35 0.45 -11.83 14.14
CA PRO A 35 0.78 -13.07 13.44
C PRO A 35 0.37 -13.00 11.97
N VAL A 36 1.12 -13.70 11.11
CA VAL A 36 0.78 -13.79 9.69
C VAL A 36 -0.61 -14.42 9.55
N PRO A 37 -1.57 -13.74 8.90
CA PRO A 37 -2.93 -14.25 8.77
C PRO A 37 -2.98 -15.45 7.81
N ASN A 38 -3.96 -16.32 8.01
CA ASN A 38 -4.24 -17.42 7.08
C ASN A 38 -4.91 -16.93 5.77
N SER A 39 -5.27 -15.64 5.70
CA SER A 39 -5.92 -15.01 4.56
C SER A 39 -5.08 -13.87 4.00
N GLY A 40 -4.90 -13.87 2.67
CA GLY A 40 -4.29 -12.79 1.90
C GLY A 40 -5.30 -11.72 1.46
N ASN A 41 -6.56 -11.80 1.92
CA ASN A 41 -7.59 -10.85 1.59
C ASN A 41 -7.49 -9.59 2.48
N LEU A 42 -7.14 -8.47 1.86
CA LEU A 42 -6.93 -7.17 2.50
C LEU A 42 -8.19 -6.30 2.47
N GLU A 43 -9.35 -6.83 2.09
CA GLU A 43 -10.63 -6.12 2.20
C GLU A 43 -10.90 -5.65 3.64
N ARG A 44 -10.41 -6.41 4.64
CA ARG A 44 -10.43 -6.00 6.05
C ARG A 44 -9.75 -4.66 6.30
N TRP A 45 -8.72 -4.29 5.54
CA TRP A 45 -8.08 -2.97 5.61
C TRP A 45 -8.90 -1.93 4.87
N ALA A 46 -9.41 -2.27 3.69
CA ALA A 46 -10.23 -1.36 2.89
C ALA A 46 -11.50 -0.90 3.63
N ARG A 47 -12.15 -1.80 4.38
CA ARG A 47 -13.32 -1.48 5.21
C ARG A 47 -13.03 -0.49 6.34
N GLN A 48 -11.76 -0.34 6.73
CA GLN A 48 -11.29 0.60 7.75
C GLN A 48 -10.77 1.92 7.15
N GLY A 49 -10.98 2.15 5.85
CA GLY A 49 -10.55 3.38 5.17
C GLY A 49 -9.15 3.32 4.55
N VAL A 50 -8.52 2.15 4.48
CA VAL A 50 -7.23 1.98 3.78
C VAL A 50 -7.46 1.87 2.27
N LEU A 51 -7.07 2.89 1.52
CA LEU A 51 -7.12 2.85 0.07
C LEU A 51 -5.96 2.02 -0.51
N LEU A 52 -6.27 0.82 -1.00
CA LEU A 52 -5.31 -0.10 -1.62
C LEU A 52 -5.23 0.11 -3.14
N LEU A 53 -4.53 1.17 -3.55
CA LEU A 53 -4.46 1.61 -4.95
C LEU A 53 -3.25 1.05 -5.70
N ASN A 54 -3.48 0.40 -6.84
CA ASN A 54 -2.42 0.12 -7.82
C ASN A 54 -2.19 1.33 -8.72
N ALA A 55 -0.95 1.54 -9.18
CA ALA A 55 -0.63 2.53 -10.19
C ALA A 55 -1.27 2.26 -11.57
N ILE A 56 -1.37 0.98 -11.91
CA ILE A 56 -1.96 0.46 -13.14
C ILE A 56 -3.02 -0.54 -12.71
N LEU A 57 -4.30 -0.28 -13.02
CA LEU A 57 -5.41 -1.04 -12.45
C LEU A 57 -5.70 -2.36 -13.18
N THR A 58 -5.03 -2.62 -14.30
CA THR A 58 -5.20 -3.86 -15.07
C THR A 58 -3.86 -4.35 -15.60
N VAL A 59 -3.73 -5.66 -15.77
CA VAL A 59 -2.55 -6.29 -16.34
C VAL A 59 -3.00 -7.50 -17.16
N ARG A 60 -2.30 -7.81 -18.24
CA ARG A 60 -2.52 -9.03 -19.01
C ARG A 60 -1.89 -10.20 -18.25
N ALA A 61 -2.57 -11.34 -18.25
CA ALA A 61 -2.06 -12.54 -17.61
C ALA A 61 -0.60 -12.83 -18.02
N HIS A 62 0.25 -13.08 -17.03
CA HIS A 62 1.69 -13.37 -17.18
C HIS A 62 2.55 -12.26 -17.83
N GLN A 63 2.02 -11.05 -18.05
CA GLN A 63 2.77 -9.94 -18.62
C GLN A 63 2.76 -8.74 -17.67
N ALA A 64 3.72 -8.70 -16.74
CA ALA A 64 3.89 -7.57 -15.83
C ALA A 64 3.96 -6.25 -16.60
N LEU A 65 3.29 -5.21 -16.08
CA LEU A 65 3.26 -3.86 -16.67
C LEU A 65 2.68 -3.76 -18.10
N SER A 66 1.96 -4.77 -18.59
CA SER A 66 1.45 -4.79 -19.98
C SER A 66 0.52 -3.63 -20.35
N HIS A 67 -0.12 -3.00 -19.36
CA HIS A 67 -1.01 -1.85 -19.55
C HIS A 67 -0.41 -0.55 -19.01
N GLN A 68 0.90 -0.51 -18.79
CA GLN A 68 1.61 0.73 -18.53
C GLN A 68 1.46 1.69 -19.72
N ASN A 69 1.38 2.99 -19.43
CA ASN A 69 1.19 4.08 -20.37
C ASN A 69 -0.11 3.98 -21.18
N ARG A 70 -1.12 3.29 -20.66
CA ARG A 70 -2.46 3.18 -21.28
C ARG A 70 -3.52 4.07 -20.63
N GLY A 71 -3.12 4.97 -19.73
CA GLY A 71 -3.98 6.02 -19.17
C GLY A 71 -4.42 5.79 -17.73
N TRP A 72 -4.21 4.59 -17.17
CA TRP A 72 -4.46 4.31 -15.76
C TRP A 72 -3.66 5.22 -14.83
N GLU A 73 -2.47 5.62 -15.27
CA GLU A 73 -1.61 6.53 -14.53
C GLU A 73 -2.30 7.87 -14.29
N ARG A 74 -2.94 8.45 -15.31
CA ARG A 74 -3.65 9.75 -15.20
C ARG A 74 -4.80 9.66 -14.21
N PHE A 75 -5.53 8.56 -14.23
CA PHE A 75 -6.63 8.33 -13.29
C PHE A 75 -6.14 8.23 -11.85
N THR A 76 -5.11 7.42 -11.61
CA THR A 76 -4.56 7.23 -10.27
C THR A 76 -3.88 8.49 -9.75
N ASP A 77 -3.24 9.28 -10.63
CA ASP A 77 -2.69 10.59 -10.27
C ASP A 77 -3.80 11.58 -9.89
N ALA A 78 -4.91 11.60 -10.64
CA ALA A 78 -6.06 12.44 -10.31
C ALA A 78 -6.66 12.06 -8.94
N ALA A 79 -6.77 10.75 -8.64
CA ALA A 79 -7.25 10.27 -7.35
C ALA A 79 -6.33 10.70 -6.19
N ILE A 80 -5.01 10.54 -6.34
CA ILE A 80 -4.02 10.97 -5.33
C ILE A 80 -4.08 12.49 -5.14
N ASN A 81 -4.15 13.26 -6.23
CA ASN A 81 -4.24 14.72 -6.16
C ASN A 81 -5.54 15.19 -5.49
N ALA A 82 -6.67 14.55 -5.79
CA ALA A 82 -7.94 14.87 -5.14
C ALA A 82 -7.88 14.61 -3.63
N LEU A 83 -7.27 13.50 -3.20
CA LEU A 83 -7.06 13.21 -1.78
C LEU A 83 -6.14 14.24 -1.11
N ASN A 84 -5.02 14.56 -1.74
CA ASN A 84 -4.06 15.55 -1.26
C ASN A 84 -4.70 16.95 -1.09
N HIS A 85 -5.58 17.33 -2.01
CA HIS A 85 -6.21 18.64 -1.99
C HIS A 85 -7.39 18.71 -1.00
N HIS A 86 -8.28 17.73 -1.03
CA HIS A 86 -9.59 17.80 -0.34
C HIS A 86 -9.67 17.07 0.99
N ARG A 87 -8.59 16.41 1.43
CA ARG A 87 -8.52 15.74 2.74
C ARG A 87 -7.34 16.30 3.52
N GLU A 88 -7.32 15.95 4.80
CA GLU A 88 -6.25 16.28 5.74
C GLU A 88 -5.94 15.04 6.56
N ASN A 89 -4.78 15.04 7.22
CA ASN A 89 -4.37 14.01 8.19
C ASN A 89 -4.22 12.59 7.61
N LEU A 90 -4.29 12.43 6.29
CA LEU A 90 -3.98 11.17 5.61
C LEU A 90 -2.53 10.73 5.84
N VAL A 91 -2.33 9.41 5.80
CA VAL A 91 -1.02 8.76 5.77
C VAL A 91 -0.82 8.11 4.40
N PHE A 92 0.19 8.54 3.66
CA PHE A 92 0.57 7.98 2.37
C PHE A 92 1.76 7.03 2.53
N MET A 93 1.55 5.73 2.30
CA MET A 93 2.60 4.72 2.26
C MET A 93 3.09 4.50 0.84
N LEU A 94 4.24 5.08 0.49
CA LEU A 94 4.81 5.06 -0.85
C LEU A 94 5.93 4.02 -0.95
N TRP A 95 5.57 2.81 -1.36
CA TRP A 95 6.50 1.67 -1.46
C TRP A 95 7.07 1.50 -2.88
N GLY A 96 8.36 1.82 -3.03
CA GLY A 96 9.10 1.77 -4.29
C GLY A 96 9.14 3.11 -5.03
N ALA A 97 10.14 3.25 -5.90
CA ALA A 97 10.43 4.51 -6.60
C ALA A 97 9.24 5.06 -7.39
N TYR A 98 8.47 4.17 -8.03
CA TYR A 98 7.31 4.57 -8.81
C TYR A 98 6.21 5.22 -7.94
N ALA A 99 5.89 4.62 -6.78
CA ALA A 99 4.93 5.18 -5.84
C ALA A 99 5.43 6.50 -5.25
N GLN A 100 6.73 6.59 -4.94
CA GLN A 100 7.36 7.81 -4.44
C GLN A 100 7.31 8.96 -5.45
N ASN A 101 7.51 8.67 -6.74
CA ASN A 101 7.39 9.66 -7.81
C ASN A 101 5.95 10.17 -7.96
N LYS A 102 4.95 9.27 -7.89
CA LYS A 102 3.52 9.68 -7.91
C LYS A 102 3.13 10.55 -6.73
N GLY A 103 3.68 10.25 -5.55
CA GLY A 103 3.43 11.02 -4.33
C GLY A 103 4.34 12.25 -4.12
N ALA A 104 5.10 12.67 -5.13
CA ALA A 104 6.07 13.75 -4.99
C ALA A 104 5.41 15.12 -4.67
N SER A 105 4.16 15.32 -5.09
CA SER A 105 3.39 16.56 -4.88
C SER A 105 2.55 16.57 -3.59
N ILE A 106 2.63 15.53 -2.76
CA ILE A 106 1.83 15.44 -1.53
C ILE A 106 2.29 16.49 -0.52
N ASP A 107 1.33 17.25 0.01
CA ASP A 107 1.57 18.29 1.01
C ASP A 107 1.85 17.67 2.38
N GLN A 108 3.12 17.66 2.78
CA GLN A 108 3.58 17.09 4.05
C GLN A 108 3.23 17.95 5.28
N SER A 109 2.74 19.18 5.09
CA SER A 109 2.18 19.97 6.20
C SER A 109 0.80 19.46 6.61
N LYS A 110 0.05 18.88 5.67
CA LYS A 110 -1.29 18.32 5.89
C LYS A 110 -1.29 16.81 6.16
N HIS A 111 -0.29 16.10 5.65
CA HIS A 111 -0.27 14.65 5.56
C HIS A 111 1.04 14.05 6.03
N LEU A 112 1.00 12.80 6.48
CA LEU A 112 2.22 12.02 6.70
C LEU A 112 2.57 11.27 5.43
N VAL A 113 3.83 11.38 5.00
CA VAL A 113 4.36 10.62 3.85
C VAL A 113 5.45 9.67 4.33
N LEU A 114 5.19 8.37 4.20
CA LEU A 114 6.10 7.30 4.58
C LEU A 114 6.67 6.66 3.31
N LYS A 115 7.99 6.69 3.14
CA LYS A 115 8.68 6.19 1.93
C LYS A 115 9.62 5.04 2.28
N THR A 116 9.53 3.97 1.50
CA THR A 116 10.55 2.91 1.51
C THR A 116 10.62 2.22 0.15
N VAL A 117 11.55 1.28 -0.03
CA VAL A 117 11.65 0.41 -1.20
C VAL A 117 10.44 -0.51 -1.32
N HIS A 118 10.22 -1.11 -2.50
CA HIS A 118 9.06 -2.00 -2.72
C HIS A 118 9.18 -3.28 -1.87
N PRO A 119 8.08 -3.90 -1.41
CA PRO A 119 8.08 -5.18 -0.69
C PRO A 119 8.49 -6.40 -1.54
N SER A 120 8.87 -6.21 -2.82
CA SER A 120 9.27 -7.32 -3.68
C SER A 120 10.56 -7.95 -3.14
N PRO A 121 10.75 -9.28 -3.29
CA PRO A 121 12.01 -9.93 -2.92
C PRO A 121 13.26 -9.26 -3.51
N LEU A 122 13.14 -8.61 -4.67
CA LEU A 122 14.23 -7.89 -5.33
C LEU A 122 14.68 -6.62 -4.58
N SER A 123 13.89 -6.14 -3.63
CA SER A 123 14.15 -4.87 -2.94
C SER A 123 13.89 -4.87 -1.45
N ALA A 124 13.11 -5.79 -0.90
CA ALA A 124 12.60 -5.68 0.47
C ALA A 124 13.72 -5.56 1.53
N SER A 125 14.82 -6.28 1.36
CA SER A 125 15.98 -6.22 2.26
C SER A 125 16.73 -4.88 2.24
N ARG A 126 16.50 -4.02 1.23
CA ARG A 126 17.13 -2.70 1.12
C ARG A 126 16.44 -1.61 1.95
N GLY A 127 15.37 -1.94 2.68
CA GLY A 127 14.74 -1.01 3.61
C GLY A 127 13.23 -1.17 3.82
N PHE A 128 12.56 -2.11 3.13
CA PHE A 128 11.15 -2.40 3.42
C PHE A 128 11.03 -3.07 4.79
N PHE A 129 11.89 -4.06 5.04
CA PHE A 129 12.01 -4.63 6.37
C PHE A 129 12.65 -3.62 7.32
N GLY A 130 12.00 -3.36 8.45
CA GLY A 130 12.43 -2.36 9.41
C GLY A 130 11.91 -0.95 9.19
N CYS A 131 11.01 -0.73 8.22
CA CYS A 131 10.47 0.60 7.95
C CYS A 131 9.45 1.05 9.01
N SER A 132 8.80 0.10 9.69
CA SER A 132 7.80 0.34 10.74
C SER A 132 6.67 1.26 10.28
N HIS A 133 6.20 1.10 9.03
CA HIS A 133 5.17 1.98 8.47
C HIS A 133 3.80 1.79 9.14
N PHE A 134 3.47 0.60 9.64
CA PHE A 134 2.14 0.31 10.19
C PHE A 134 1.95 0.95 11.57
N SER A 135 2.93 0.82 12.45
CA SER A 135 2.97 1.50 13.76
C SER A 135 2.99 3.01 13.61
N ARG A 136 3.89 3.55 12.77
CA ARG A 136 3.98 5.00 12.49
C ARG A 136 2.69 5.58 11.91
N CYS A 137 1.95 4.81 11.11
CA CYS A 137 0.63 5.21 10.64
C CYS A 137 -0.36 5.35 11.80
N ASN A 138 -0.45 4.33 12.66
CA ASN A 138 -1.35 4.35 13.80
C ASN A 138 -0.97 5.43 14.82
N GLU A 139 0.32 5.67 15.06
CA GLU A 139 0.81 6.77 15.90
C GLU A 139 0.33 8.13 15.37
N TRP A 140 0.46 8.35 14.06
CA TRP A 140 0.03 9.60 13.42
C TRP A 140 -1.48 9.83 13.51
N LEU A 141 -2.27 8.78 13.27
CA LEU A 141 -3.73 8.82 13.38
C LEU A 141 -4.14 9.10 14.82
N THR A 142 -3.58 8.37 15.78
CA THR A 142 -3.88 8.51 17.20
C THR A 142 -3.53 9.91 17.72
N ALA A 143 -2.37 10.46 17.33
CA ALA A 143 -1.95 11.81 17.70
C ALA A 143 -2.90 12.93 17.19
N ARG A 144 -3.80 12.59 16.26
CA ARG A 144 -4.82 13.49 15.70
C ARG A 144 -6.25 13.16 16.12
N GLY A 145 -6.40 12.25 17.09
CA GLY A 145 -7.71 11.78 17.55
C GLY A 145 -8.47 10.97 16.50
N LEU A 146 -7.76 10.40 15.51
CA LEU A 146 -8.33 9.50 14.53
C LEU A 146 -8.16 8.05 14.99
N GLU A 147 -9.12 7.20 14.63
CA GLU A 147 -9.08 5.78 14.96
C GLU A 147 -7.90 5.10 14.23
N PRO A 148 -7.04 4.36 14.95
CA PRO A 148 -5.96 3.60 14.32
C PRO A 148 -6.52 2.44 13.49
N VAL A 149 -5.77 2.00 12.50
CA VAL A 149 -6.15 0.84 11.68
C VAL A 149 -5.82 -0.45 12.43
N ALA A 150 -6.79 -1.37 12.51
CA ALA A 150 -6.55 -2.76 12.88
C ALA A 150 -5.96 -3.51 11.67
N TRP A 151 -4.63 -3.51 11.58
CA TRP A 151 -3.85 -4.17 10.52
C TRP A 151 -3.92 -5.71 10.58
#